data_AF-A0A9D7NV09-F1
#
_entry.id   AF-A0A9D7NV09-F1
#
_cell.length_a   1.000
_cell.length_b   1.000
_cell.length_c   1.000
_cell.angle_alpha   90.00
_cell.angle_beta   90.00
_cell.angle_gamma   90.00
#
_symmetry.space_group_name_H-M   'P 1'
#
loop_
_entity.id
_entity.type
_entity.pdbx_description
1 polymer ?
#
loop_
_entity_poly.entity_id
_entity_poly.type
_entity_poly.pdbx_seq_one_letter_code
_entity_poly.pdbx_strand_id
1 'polypeptide(L)'
;MRVRGGGTLKKFGAVVQPILTIADSAEDVLFEGITIDGNRSAFSIGNAVMAILGHLCQRVRVHYVNFENIIDVGVKLRNSSGLELIGGRFY
;
A
#
# COMPACT_ATOMS: atom_id res chain seq x y z
N MET A 1 -5.51 8.24 -10.12
CA MET A 1 -6.34 7.74 -8.97
C MET A 1 -5.94 8.49 -7.71
N ARG A 2 -6.87 8.84 -6.80
CA ARG A 2 -6.53 9.55 -5.55
C ARG A 2 -7.25 8.93 -4.35
N VAL A 3 -6.52 8.59 -3.30
CA VAL A 3 -7.03 8.15 -2.00
C VAL A 3 -6.49 9.10 -0.94
N ARG A 4 -7.37 9.80 -0.22
CA ARG A 4 -7.01 10.84 0.74
C ARG A 4 -7.86 10.76 2.01
N GLY A 5 -7.28 11.10 3.16
CA GLY A 5 -7.99 11.30 4.43
C GLY A 5 -7.37 10.52 5.59
N GLY A 6 -7.87 10.71 6.82
CA GLY A 6 -7.32 10.08 8.04
C GLY A 6 -7.86 8.68 8.38
N GLY A 7 -8.40 7.97 7.39
CA GLY A 7 -9.01 6.65 7.60
C GLY A 7 -8.00 5.51 7.70
N THR A 8 -8.43 4.37 8.24
CA THR A 8 -7.63 3.13 8.28
C THR A 8 -8.18 2.11 7.29
N LEU A 9 -7.31 1.60 6.42
CA LEU A 9 -7.57 0.45 5.56
C LEU A 9 -6.92 -0.78 6.17
N LYS A 10 -7.69 -1.87 6.31
CA LYS A 10 -7.24 -3.07 7.02
C LYS A 10 -7.30 -4.30 6.13
N LYS A 11 -6.28 -5.15 6.22
CA LYS A 11 -6.28 -6.47 5.57
C LYS A 11 -7.52 -7.26 5.95
N PHE A 12 -8.24 -7.74 4.94
CA PHE A 12 -9.44 -8.56 5.12
C PHE A 12 -9.06 -10.02 5.38
N GLY A 13 -9.29 -10.48 6.61
CA GLY A 13 -9.14 -11.88 7.00
C GLY A 13 -7.77 -12.48 6.69
N ALA A 14 -7.74 -13.75 6.32
CA ALA A 14 -6.53 -14.52 6.04
C ALA A 14 -6.13 -14.53 4.55
N VAL A 15 -6.58 -13.57 3.74
CA VAL A 15 -6.33 -13.56 2.29
C VAL A 15 -4.91 -13.08 1.96
N VAL A 16 -4.21 -13.80 1.07
CA VAL A 16 -2.88 -13.43 0.54
C VAL A 16 -3.01 -12.51 -0.67
N GLN A 17 -3.61 -11.34 -0.50
CA GLN A 17 -3.77 -10.34 -1.56
C GLN A 17 -3.31 -8.96 -1.08
N PRO A 18 -2.82 -8.10 -1.98
CA PRO A 18 -2.52 -6.71 -1.64
C PRO A 18 -3.73 -6.03 -1.01
N ILE A 19 -3.51 -5.14 -0.04
CA ILE A 19 -4.62 -4.35 0.54
C ILE A 19 -5.16 -3.37 -0.50
N LEU A 20 -4.26 -2.78 -1.29
CA LEU A 20 -4.57 -1.91 -2.40
C LEU A 20 -3.82 -2.35 -3.65
N THR A 21 -4.54 -2.46 -4.76
CA THR A 21 -3.98 -2.68 -6.08
C THR A 21 -4.26 -1.44 -6.93
N ILE A 22 -3.20 -0.83 -7.45
CA ILE A 22 -3.26 0.25 -8.43
C ILE A 22 -3.61 -0.39 -9.78
N ALA A 23 -4.53 0.22 -10.53
CA ALA A 23 -4.86 -0.24 -11.88
C ALA A 23 -3.62 -0.19 -12.79
N ASP A 24 -3.51 -1.18 -13.69
CA ASP A 24 -2.41 -1.25 -14.65
C ASP A 24 -2.33 0.01 -15.51
N SER A 25 -1.12 0.47 -15.77
CA SER A 25 -0.84 1.69 -16.56
C SER A 25 -1.43 2.98 -15.98
N ALA A 26 -1.84 2.97 -14.70
CA ALA A 26 -2.31 4.17 -14.04
C ALA A 26 -1.19 5.21 -13.89
N GLU A 27 -1.56 6.46 -14.14
CA GLU A 27 -0.69 7.62 -14.05
C GLU A 27 -1.21 8.61 -13.00
N ASP A 28 -0.30 9.36 -12.37
CA ASP A 28 -0.61 10.38 -11.35
C ASP A 28 -1.45 9.84 -10.19
N VAL A 29 -0.96 8.77 -9.57
CA VAL A 29 -1.60 8.11 -8.43
C VAL A 29 -1.14 8.77 -7.13
N LEU A 30 -2.08 9.03 -6.21
CA LEU A 30 -1.77 9.62 -4.90
C LEU A 30 -2.49 8.87 -3.78
N PHE A 31 -1.72 8.47 -2.77
CA PHE A 31 -2.18 8.03 -1.46
C PHE A 31 -1.72 9.05 -0.43
N GLU A 32 -2.63 9.63 0.35
CA GLU A 32 -2.30 10.71 1.28
C GLU A 32 -3.04 10.61 2.62
N GLY A 33 -2.28 10.61 3.73
CA GLY A 33 -2.81 10.77 5.09
C GLY A 33 -3.51 9.55 5.69
N ILE A 34 -3.54 8.42 4.99
CA ILE A 34 -4.22 7.19 5.42
C ILE A 34 -3.32 6.30 6.29
N THR A 35 -3.93 5.42 7.06
CA THR A 35 -3.24 4.29 7.71
C THR A 35 -3.59 2.99 7.00
N ILE A 36 -2.59 2.13 6.74
CA ILE A 36 -2.76 0.80 6.16
C ILE A 36 -2.29 -0.23 7.19
N ASP A 37 -3.23 -1.01 7.74
CA ASP A 37 -3.00 -2.03 8.76
C ASP A 37 -3.02 -3.45 8.14
N GLY A 38 -1.89 -4.13 8.19
CA GLY A 38 -1.71 -5.51 7.75
C GLY A 38 -2.41 -6.54 8.64
N ASN A 39 -3.03 -6.11 9.74
CA ASN A 39 -3.83 -6.90 10.65
C ASN A 39 -3.02 -8.03 11.32
N ARG A 40 -2.24 -7.67 12.36
CA ARG A 40 -1.38 -8.60 13.11
C ARG A 40 -2.08 -9.88 13.57
N SER A 41 -3.36 -9.82 13.96
CA SER A 41 -4.09 -11.01 14.41
C SER A 41 -4.37 -12.02 13.28
N ALA A 42 -4.26 -11.59 12.02
CA ALA A 42 -4.37 -12.44 10.83
C ALA A 42 -3.01 -12.81 10.23
N PHE A 43 -1.92 -12.68 11.01
CA PHE A 43 -0.57 -13.05 10.61
C PHE A 43 -0.42 -14.56 10.44
N SER A 44 0.18 -14.98 9.33
CA SER A 44 0.82 -16.29 9.22
C SER A 44 2.01 -16.21 8.28
N ILE A 45 3.02 -17.06 8.49
CA ILE A 45 4.25 -17.09 7.67
C ILE A 45 3.92 -17.35 6.18
N GLY A 46 2.85 -18.10 5.90
CA GLY A 46 2.35 -18.34 4.53
C GLY A 46 1.47 -17.22 3.97
N ASN A 47 1.29 -16.10 4.68
CA ASN A 47 0.34 -15.04 4.35
C ASN A 47 0.97 -13.65 4.45
N ALA A 48 2.13 -13.49 3.83
CA ALA A 48 2.75 -12.20 3.67
C ALA A 48 1.87 -11.33 2.76
N VAL A 49 1.46 -10.15 3.24
CA VAL A 49 0.62 -9.22 2.49
C VAL A 49 1.33 -7.90 2.30
N MET A 50 1.42 -7.49 1.04
CA MET A 50 1.87 -6.16 0.65
C MET A 50 0.75 -5.14 0.81
N ALA A 51 1.07 -3.91 1.23
CA ALA A 51 0.04 -2.89 1.40
C ALA A 51 -0.43 -2.35 0.05
N ILE A 52 0.47 -1.87 -0.80
CA ILE A 52 0.17 -1.30 -2.12
C ILE A 52 0.92 -2.06 -3.20
N LEU A 53 0.21 -2.57 -4.22
CA LEU A 53 0.77 -3.18 -5.42
C LEU A 53 0.42 -2.35 -6.65
N GLY A 54 1.37 -2.15 -7.56
CA GLY A 54 1.11 -1.59 -8.89
C GLY A 54 2.01 -2.17 -9.97
N HIS A 55 1.50 -2.23 -11.19
CA HIS A 55 2.22 -2.66 -12.38
C HIS A 55 2.10 -1.61 -13.48
N LEU A 56 3.21 -1.31 -14.17
CA LEU A 56 3.26 -0.33 -15.26
C LEU A 56 2.80 1.08 -14.85
N CYS A 57 2.81 1.41 -13.55
CA CYS A 57 2.33 2.69 -13.05
C CYS A 57 3.37 3.80 -13.25
N GLN A 58 2.89 5.03 -13.41
CA GLN A 58 3.76 6.22 -13.49
C GLN A 58 3.34 7.29 -12.49
N ARG A 59 4.32 7.95 -11.85
CA ARG A 59 4.10 9.06 -10.90
C ARG A 59 3.18 8.67 -9.73
N VAL A 60 3.60 7.66 -8.99
CA VAL A 60 2.92 7.20 -7.77
C VAL A 60 3.46 7.99 -6.57
N ARG A 61 2.57 8.67 -5.85
CA ARG A 61 2.87 9.46 -4.66
C ARG A 61 2.24 8.84 -3.42
N VAL A 62 3.02 8.70 -2.36
CA VAL A 62 2.61 8.10 -1.08
C VAL A 62 3.03 9.05 0.04
N HIS A 63 2.11 9.91 0.46
CA HIS A 63 2.38 11.02 1.37
C HIS A 63 1.73 10.81 2.73
N TYR A 64 2.48 10.95 3.81
CA TYR A 64 1.97 10.89 5.17
C TYR A 64 1.13 9.62 5.44
N VAL A 65 1.53 8.50 4.84
CA VAL A 65 0.87 7.19 5.01
C VAL A 65 1.57 6.42 6.12
N ASN A 66 0.79 5.91 7.07
CA ASN A 66 1.28 5.00 8.11
C ASN A 66 1.05 3.55 7.66
N PHE A 67 2.11 2.75 7.65
CA PHE A 67 2.05 1.32 7.40
C PHE A 67 2.22 0.60 8.74
N GLU A 68 1.20 -0.11 9.19
CA GLU A 68 1.21 -0.83 10.47
C GLU A 68 1.09 -2.33 10.22
N ASN A 69 1.90 -3.13 10.91
CA ASN A 69 1.82 -4.59 10.87
C ASN A 69 1.89 -5.18 9.45
N ILE A 70 2.60 -4.51 8.54
CA ILE A 70 2.80 -5.01 7.18
C ILE A 70 3.83 -6.13 7.20
N ILE A 71 3.47 -7.28 6.63
CA ILE A 71 4.25 -8.51 6.74
C ILE A 71 5.22 -8.69 5.57
N ASP A 72 4.86 -8.18 4.38
CA ASP A 72 5.71 -8.23 3.18
C ASP A 72 6.36 -6.88 2.92
N VAL A 73 5.68 -6.01 2.17
CA VAL A 73 6.22 -4.74 1.69
C VAL A 73 5.13 -3.67 1.69
N GLY A 74 5.49 -2.45 2.09
CA GLY A 74 4.53 -1.33 2.08
C GLY A 74 4.07 -0.96 0.67
N VAL A 75 5.02 -0.76 -0.25
CA VAL A 75 4.73 -0.37 -1.63
C VAL A 75 5.59 -1.21 -2.58
N LYS A 76 4.94 -1.94 -3.49
CA LYS A 76 5.60 -2.74 -4.52
C LYS A 76 5.15 -2.28 -5.90
N LEU A 77 6.09 -1.74 -6.68
CA LEU A 77 5.85 -1.34 -8.05
C LEU A 77 6.68 -2.20 -9.01
N ARG A 78 6.04 -2.71 -10.06
CA ARG A 78 6.69 -3.54 -11.09
C ARG A 78 6.66 -2.84 -12.44
N ASN A 79 7.81 -2.75 -13.10
CA ASN A 79 7.95 -2.08 -14.40
C ASN A 79 7.33 -0.67 -14.42
N SER A 80 7.49 0.07 -13.32
CA SER A 80 6.84 1.36 -13.06
C SER A 80 7.91 2.45 -12.90
N SER A 81 7.54 3.73 -13.01
CA SER A 81 8.47 4.85 -12.86
C SER A 81 7.90 5.99 -12.01
N GLY A 82 8.78 6.73 -11.33
CA GLY A 82 8.42 7.90 -10.53
C GLY A 82 7.63 7.56 -9.26
N LEU A 83 8.28 6.91 -8.29
CA LEU A 83 7.75 6.77 -6.93
C LEU A 83 8.24 7.90 -6.05
N GLU A 84 7.32 8.61 -5.40
CA GLU A 84 7.61 9.62 -4.38
C GLU A 84 6.96 9.18 -3.06
N LEU A 85 7.77 9.13 -1.99
CA LEU A 85 7.33 8.74 -0.66
C LEU A 85 7.80 9.80 0.35
N ILE A 86 6.86 10.52 0.94
CA ILE A 86 7.14 11.68 1.82
C ILE A 86 6.40 11.49 3.14
N GLY A 87 7.11 11.65 4.26
CA GLY A 87 6.50 11.72 5.59
C GLY A 87 5.73 10.47 6.06
N GLY A 88 5.89 9.33 5.38
CA GLY A 88 5.30 8.06 5.80
C GLY A 88 6.07 7.39 6.94
N ARG A 89 5.41 6.48 7.67
CA ARG A 89 6.00 5.71 8.77
C ARG A 89 5.71 4.23 8.62
N PHE A 90 6.65 3.38 9.05
CA PHE A 90 6.55 1.93 9.03
C PHE A 90 6.69 1.39 10.45
N TYR A 91 5.67 0.66 10.92
CA TYR A 91 5.57 0.11 12.28
C TYR A 91 5.32 -1.40 12.26
#